data_AF-A0A0F6AFK4-F1
#
_entry.id   AF-A0A0F6AFK4-F1
#
_cell.length_a   1.000
_cell.length_b   1.000
_cell.length_c   1.000
_cell.angle_alpha   90.00
_cell.angle_beta   90.00
_cell.angle_gamma   90.00
#
_symmetry.space_group_name_H-M   'P 1'
#
loop_
_entity.id
_entity.type
_entity.pdbx_description
1 polymer ?
#
loop_
_entity_poly.entity_id
_entity_poly.type
_entity_poly.pdbx_seq_one_letter_code
_entity_poly.pdbx_strand_id
1 'polypeptide(L)'
;MLMILAMGLYAFSMSITPGPVNLIIFSGGMNRGIHATLPFILGATVGFSLLLLATGLGLGWVVQQHKWLVYSSTVIGCGFMMYLALQLFKSESSVGQTTGMQSGWWTGLMLMWLNPKAWLAAIAGNSLFIEPSQISKLFAFVLIYSLVCFACLLMWAVFGKQVSSHISNNQYVHWLNKGAAVVIVAMCIIVLIDLVT
;
A
#
# COMPACT_ATOMS: atom_id res chain seq x y z
N MET A 1 -24.81 12.17 6.99
CA MET A 1 -23.88 13.05 6.23
C MET A 1 -22.51 13.14 6.89
N LEU A 2 -22.40 13.60 8.15
CA LEU A 2 -21.11 13.79 8.83
C LEU A 2 -20.27 12.51 8.95
N MET A 3 -20.89 11.35 9.22
CA MET A 3 -20.19 10.07 9.36
C MET A 3 -19.56 9.58 8.05
N ILE A 4 -20.26 9.74 6.91
CA ILE A 4 -19.73 9.39 5.58
C ILE A 4 -18.52 10.26 5.25
N LEU A 5 -18.60 11.56 5.56
CA LEU A 5 -17.48 12.48 5.40
C LEU A 5 -16.29 12.08 6.27
N ALA A 6 -16.51 11.73 7.53
CA ALA A 6 -15.46 11.28 8.44
C ALA A 6 -14.78 9.99 7.96
N MET A 7 -15.56 9.01 7.48
CA MET A 7 -15.05 7.79 6.85
C MET A 7 -14.17 8.11 5.63
N GLY A 8 -14.63 9.02 4.76
CA GLY A 8 -13.89 9.45 3.58
C GLY A 8 -12.59 10.17 3.93
N LEU A 9 -12.61 11.08 4.91
CA LEU A 9 -11.42 11.81 5.37
C LEU A 9 -10.40 10.87 6.03
N TYR A 10 -10.87 9.91 6.83
CA TYR A 10 -10.01 8.88 7.40
C TYR A 10 -9.35 8.04 6.30
N ALA A 11 -10.15 7.52 5.37
CA ALA A 11 -9.66 6.73 4.24
C ALA A 11 -8.64 7.50 3.41
N PHE A 12 -8.89 8.80 3.17
CA PHE A 12 -7.98 9.67 2.45
C PHE A 12 -6.67 9.84 3.21
N SER A 13 -6.71 10.23 4.49
CA SER A 13 -5.52 10.46 5.32
C SER A 13 -4.61 9.22 5.38
N MET A 14 -5.20 8.04 5.57
CA MET A 14 -4.47 6.78 5.67
C MET A 14 -3.93 6.30 4.31
N SER A 15 -4.61 6.62 3.20
CA SER A 15 -4.21 6.19 1.86
C SER A 15 -3.19 7.11 1.20
N ILE A 16 -3.34 8.44 1.38
CA ILE A 16 -2.49 9.43 0.72
C ILE A 16 -1.11 9.53 1.35
N THR A 17 -0.99 9.25 2.66
CA THR A 17 0.29 9.31 3.36
C THR A 17 1.33 8.39 2.71
N PRO A 18 2.59 8.84 2.55
CA PRO A 18 3.62 8.00 1.97
C PRO A 18 3.79 6.71 2.78
N GLY A 19 4.11 5.63 2.07
CA GLY A 19 4.28 4.31 2.63
C GLY A 19 4.83 3.36 1.56
N PRO A 20 5.22 2.13 1.93
CA PRO A 20 5.93 1.25 1.01
C PRO A 20 5.18 0.98 -0.30
N VAL A 21 3.89 0.66 -0.21
CA VAL A 21 3.02 0.43 -1.39
C VAL A 21 2.92 1.68 -2.27
N ASN A 22 2.78 2.86 -1.66
CA ASN A 22 2.69 4.14 -2.39
C ASN A 22 3.99 4.44 -3.14
N LEU A 23 5.15 4.16 -2.53
CA LEU A 23 6.47 4.35 -3.16
C LEU A 23 6.70 3.37 -4.32
N ILE A 24 6.23 2.12 -4.20
CA ILE A 24 6.25 1.14 -5.30
C ILE A 24 5.39 1.62 -6.47
N ILE A 25 4.20 2.15 -6.19
CA ILE A 25 3.28 2.69 -7.21
C ILE A 25 3.84 3.95 -7.87
N PHE A 26 4.41 4.86 -7.07
CA PHE A 26 5.11 6.05 -7.55
C PHE A 26 6.23 5.68 -8.52
N SER A 27 7.11 4.75 -8.12
CA SER A 27 8.16 4.23 -8.99
C SER A 27 7.60 3.52 -10.22
N GLY A 28 6.52 2.75 -10.09
CA GLY A 28 5.82 2.15 -11.24
C GLY A 28 5.36 3.21 -12.24
N GLY A 29 4.75 4.29 -11.74
CA GLY A 29 4.31 5.44 -12.52
C GLY A 29 5.46 6.16 -13.22
N MET A 30 6.61 6.33 -12.55
CA MET A 30 7.82 6.90 -13.13
C MET A 30 8.41 6.02 -14.23
N ASN A 31 8.64 4.73 -13.95
CA ASN A 31 9.46 3.86 -14.79
C ASN A 31 8.67 3.18 -15.92
N ARG A 32 7.38 2.87 -15.70
CA ARG A 32 6.54 2.08 -16.63
C ARG A 32 5.23 2.78 -17.01
N GLY A 33 4.97 3.95 -16.42
CA GLY A 33 3.74 4.71 -16.65
C GLY A 33 2.52 4.16 -15.91
N ILE A 34 1.41 4.89 -16.01
CA ILE A 34 0.18 4.61 -15.27
C ILE A 34 -0.46 3.29 -15.73
N HIS A 35 -0.54 3.05 -17.05
CA HIS A 35 -1.23 1.86 -17.60
C HIS A 35 -0.59 0.55 -17.12
N ALA A 36 0.75 0.46 -17.12
CA ALA A 36 1.46 -0.73 -16.64
C ALA A 36 1.41 -0.90 -15.11
N THR A 37 1.08 0.16 -14.38
CA THR A 37 0.95 0.17 -12.91
C THR A 37 -0.47 -0.13 -12.45
N LEU A 38 -1.46 0.09 -13.31
CA LEU A 38 -2.88 -0.06 -12.99
C LEU A 38 -3.28 -1.47 -12.48
N PRO A 39 -2.79 -2.59 -13.05
CA PRO A 39 -3.10 -3.91 -12.50
C PRO A 39 -2.71 -4.06 -11.03
N PHE A 40 -1.54 -3.54 -10.65
CA PHE A 40 -1.10 -3.53 -9.25
C PHE A 40 -1.99 -2.66 -8.37
N ILE A 41 -2.35 -1.47 -8.82
CA ILE A 41 -3.25 -0.56 -8.08
C ILE A 41 -4.58 -1.25 -7.81
N LEU A 42 -5.18 -1.88 -8.83
CA LEU A 42 -6.46 -2.55 -8.65
C LEU A 42 -6.34 -3.77 -7.72
N GLY A 43 -5.29 -4.57 -7.88
CA GLY A 43 -5.00 -5.69 -6.98
C GLY A 43 -4.81 -5.23 -5.54
N ALA A 44 -4.08 -4.14 -5.34
CA ALA A 44 -3.89 -3.49 -4.05
C ALA A 44 -5.21 -2.97 -3.47
N THR A 45 -6.03 -2.26 -4.25
CA THR A 45 -7.36 -1.83 -3.79
C THR A 45 -8.20 -3.01 -3.34
N VAL A 46 -8.33 -4.05 -4.17
CA VAL A 46 -9.13 -5.24 -3.80
C VAL A 46 -8.55 -5.99 -2.61
N GLY A 47 -7.22 -6.15 -2.55
CA GLY A 47 -6.55 -6.77 -1.41
C GLY A 47 -6.84 -6.04 -0.11
N PHE A 48 -6.81 -4.70 -0.13
CA PHE A 48 -7.17 -3.87 1.02
C PHE A 48 -8.66 -3.97 1.34
N SER A 49 -9.57 -3.93 0.36
CA SER A 49 -11.01 -4.11 0.58
C SER A 49 -11.33 -5.43 1.26
N LEU A 50 -10.68 -6.52 0.84
CA LEU A 50 -10.84 -7.84 1.45
C LEU A 50 -10.29 -7.88 2.87
N LEU A 51 -9.13 -7.26 3.12
CA LEU A 51 -8.58 -7.14 4.47
C LEU A 51 -9.49 -6.33 5.40
N LEU A 52 -10.04 -5.22 4.89
CA LEU A 52 -10.97 -4.36 5.61
C LEU A 52 -12.29 -5.07 5.93
N LEU A 53 -12.85 -5.82 4.97
CA LEU A 53 -14.00 -6.68 5.20
C LEU A 53 -13.71 -7.76 6.25
N ALA A 54 -12.60 -8.47 6.09
CA ALA A 54 -12.25 -9.57 6.98
C ALA A 54 -12.06 -9.08 8.42
N THR A 55 -11.34 -7.97 8.62
CA THR A 55 -11.15 -7.37 9.95
C THR A 55 -12.46 -6.88 10.55
N GLY A 56 -13.37 -6.32 9.75
CA GLY A 56 -14.71 -5.88 10.19
C GLY A 56 -15.66 -7.03 10.51
N LEU A 57 -15.49 -8.20 9.88
CA LEU A 57 -16.25 -9.42 10.16
C LEU A 57 -15.68 -10.26 11.32
N GLY A 58 -14.65 -9.76 12.01
CA GLY A 58 -14.11 -10.39 13.23
C GLY A 58 -12.72 -10.99 13.10
N LEU A 59 -12.05 -10.91 11.93
CA LEU A 59 -10.63 -11.29 11.83
C LEU A 59 -9.76 -10.44 12.77
N GLY A 60 -10.16 -9.20 13.06
CA GLY A 60 -9.49 -8.35 14.05
C GLY A 60 -9.45 -8.97 15.44
N TRP A 61 -10.53 -9.65 15.86
CA TRP A 61 -10.56 -10.37 17.15
C TRP A 61 -9.64 -11.60 17.15
N VAL A 62 -9.64 -12.37 16.06
CA VAL A 62 -8.74 -13.53 15.90
C VAL A 62 -7.27 -13.09 15.99
N VAL A 63 -6.92 -11.97 15.35
CA VAL A 63 -5.59 -11.38 15.40
C VAL A 63 -5.18 -10.95 16.81
N GLN A 64 -6.11 -10.43 17.62
CA GLN A 64 -5.84 -10.08 19.02
C GLN A 64 -5.51 -11.32 19.87
N GLN A 65 -6.18 -12.45 19.61
CA GLN A 65 -5.91 -13.72 20.29
C GLN A 65 -4.63 -14.41 19.77
N HIS A 66 -4.33 -14.23 18.49
CA HIS A 66 -3.22 -14.88 17.80
C HIS A 66 -2.28 -13.85 17.18
N LYS A 67 -1.53 -13.15 18.03
CA LYS A 67 -0.56 -12.12 17.60
C LYS A 67 0.46 -12.62 16.58
N TRP A 68 0.74 -13.92 16.56
CA TRP A 68 1.64 -14.55 15.58
C TRP A 68 1.20 -14.34 14.12
N LEU A 69 -0.10 -14.17 13.84
CA LEU A 69 -0.61 -13.92 12.49
C LEU A 69 -0.09 -12.59 11.92
N VAL A 70 -0.16 -11.52 12.74
CA VAL A 70 0.37 -10.21 12.37
C VAL A 70 1.89 -10.24 12.37
N TYR A 71 2.52 -10.93 13.33
CA TYR A 71 3.97 -11.11 13.36
C TYR A 71 4.49 -11.73 12.06
N SER A 72 3.96 -12.90 11.68
CA SER A 72 4.37 -13.61 10.45
C SER A 72 4.09 -12.78 9.20
N SER A 73 2.92 -12.15 9.11
CA SER A 73 2.57 -11.28 7.98
C SER A 73 3.53 -10.09 7.87
N THR A 74 3.91 -9.50 9.01
CA THR A 74 4.86 -8.38 9.08
C THR A 74 6.26 -8.81 8.67
N VAL A 75 6.77 -9.93 9.18
CA VAL A 75 8.10 -10.43 8.81
C VAL A 75 8.18 -10.78 7.32
N ILE A 76 7.19 -11.53 6.81
CA ILE A 76 7.12 -11.90 5.39
C ILE A 76 6.97 -10.64 4.52
N GLY A 77 6.13 -9.69 4.94
CA GLY A 77 5.92 -8.44 4.24
C GLY A 77 7.13 -7.54 4.19
N CYS A 78 7.83 -7.36 5.31
CA CYS A 78 9.08 -6.63 5.36
C CYS A 78 10.14 -7.29 4.48
N GLY A 79 10.27 -8.63 4.51
CA GLY A 79 11.18 -9.35 3.61
C GLY A 79 10.86 -9.10 2.13
N PHE A 80 9.58 -9.16 1.77
CA PHE A 80 9.14 -8.90 0.41
C PHE A 80 9.31 -7.43 -0.01
N MET A 81 9.04 -6.48 0.89
CA MET A 81 9.26 -5.05 0.65
C MET A 81 10.75 -4.71 0.53
N MET A 82 11.62 -5.33 1.32
CA MET A 82 13.07 -5.21 1.18
C MET A 82 13.53 -5.76 -0.19
N TYR A 83 12.97 -6.89 -0.63
CA TYR A 83 13.21 -7.40 -1.98
C TYR A 83 12.78 -6.40 -3.08
N LEU A 84 11.63 -5.73 -2.92
CA LEU A 84 11.19 -4.67 -3.82
C LEU A 84 12.11 -3.43 -3.76
N ALA A 85 12.54 -3.04 -2.57
CA ALA A 85 13.50 -1.96 -2.38
C ALA A 85 14.85 -2.27 -3.06
N LEU A 86 15.32 -3.52 -2.99
CA LEU A 86 16.54 -3.95 -3.69
C LEU A 86 16.39 -3.86 -5.21
N GLN A 87 15.22 -4.21 -5.76
CA GLN A 87 14.95 -4.03 -7.19
C GLN A 87 14.92 -2.56 -7.60
N LEU A 88 14.31 -1.69 -6.77
CA LEU A 88 14.33 -0.24 -6.97
C LEU A 88 15.75 0.33 -6.90
N PHE A 89 16.57 -0.16 -5.96
CA PHE A 89 17.95 0.30 -5.80
C PHE A 89 18.86 -0.13 -6.97
N LYS A 90 18.59 -1.31 -7.54
CA LYS A 90 19.33 -1.89 -8.66
C LYS A 90 18.80 -1.47 -10.03
N SER A 91 17.68 -0.76 -10.12
CA SER A 91 17.11 -0.37 -11.42
C SER A 91 18.14 0.44 -12.19
N GLU A 92 18.70 -0.12 -13.27
CA GLU A 92 19.57 0.64 -14.16
C GLU A 92 18.74 1.70 -14.89
N SER A 93 19.39 2.82 -15.19
CA SER A 93 18.82 4.05 -15.72
C SER A 93 18.39 3.94 -17.20
N SER A 94 17.72 2.85 -17.58
CA SER A 94 17.07 2.68 -18.87
C SER A 94 15.56 2.68 -18.70
N VAL A 95 14.95 3.82 -19.01
CA VAL A 95 13.51 3.90 -19.28
C VAL A 95 13.17 2.80 -20.31
N GLY A 96 12.35 1.83 -19.91
CA GLY A 96 11.90 0.74 -20.78
C GLY A 96 12.58 -0.63 -20.61
N GLN A 97 13.62 -0.77 -19.78
CA GLN A 97 14.14 -2.09 -19.39
C GLN A 97 14.29 -2.17 -17.87
N THR A 98 13.39 -2.89 -17.21
CA THR A 98 13.60 -3.37 -15.85
C THR A 98 13.18 -4.82 -15.77
N THR A 99 14.19 -5.68 -15.70
CA THR A 99 14.09 -7.07 -15.24
C THR A 99 13.79 -7.04 -13.75
N GLY A 100 12.58 -7.46 -13.36
CA GLY A 100 12.21 -7.52 -11.94
C GLY A 100 10.76 -7.18 -11.69
N MET A 101 9.89 -8.14 -12.05
CA MET A 101 8.48 -8.20 -11.69
C MET A 101 7.55 -7.14 -12.33
N GLN A 102 6.72 -7.63 -13.26
CA GLN A 102 5.42 -7.03 -13.52
C GLN A 102 4.72 -6.85 -12.17
N SER A 103 4.49 -5.61 -11.75
CA SER A 103 3.57 -5.30 -10.66
C SER A 103 2.17 -5.72 -11.12
N GLY A 104 1.88 -7.01 -11.01
CA GLY A 104 0.63 -7.60 -11.41
C GLY A 104 -0.42 -7.39 -10.34
N TRP A 105 -1.65 -7.71 -10.71
CA TRP A 105 -2.79 -7.76 -9.80
C TRP A 105 -2.48 -8.53 -8.50
N TRP A 106 -1.96 -9.75 -8.63
CA TRP A 106 -1.68 -10.62 -7.50
C TRP A 106 -0.66 -10.04 -6.53
N THR A 107 0.38 -9.40 -7.05
CA THR A 107 1.38 -8.72 -6.23
C THR A 107 0.74 -7.61 -5.40
N GLY A 108 -0.09 -6.77 -6.00
CA GLY A 108 -0.78 -5.70 -5.28
C GLY A 108 -1.69 -6.24 -4.18
N LEU A 109 -2.44 -7.31 -4.49
CA LEU A 109 -3.35 -7.96 -3.55
C LEU A 109 -2.60 -8.52 -2.34
N MET A 110 -1.59 -9.36 -2.58
CA MET A 110 -0.83 -10.00 -1.51
C MET A 110 -0.08 -8.97 -0.66
N LEU A 111 0.47 -7.92 -1.29
CA LEU A 111 1.22 -6.91 -0.58
C LEU A 111 0.36 -6.14 0.43
N MET A 112 -0.95 -5.96 0.19
CA MET A 112 -1.82 -5.36 1.20
C MET A 112 -2.00 -6.22 2.44
N TRP A 113 -2.05 -7.54 2.29
CA TRP A 113 -2.13 -8.48 3.42
C TRP A 113 -0.81 -8.60 4.17
N LEU A 114 0.29 -8.34 3.49
CA LEU A 114 1.63 -8.35 4.08
C LEU A 114 2.04 -6.96 4.63
N ASN A 115 1.26 -5.91 4.38
CA ASN A 115 1.63 -4.56 4.76
C ASN A 115 1.09 -4.19 6.16
N PRO A 116 1.96 -3.96 7.16
CA PRO A 116 1.52 -3.59 8.51
C PRO A 116 0.73 -2.28 8.53
N LYS A 117 1.04 -1.32 7.65
CA LYS A 117 0.26 -0.08 7.51
C LYS A 117 -1.19 -0.36 7.10
N ALA A 118 -1.41 -1.34 6.22
CA ALA A 118 -2.75 -1.71 5.78
C ALA A 118 -3.56 -2.36 6.92
N TRP A 119 -2.93 -3.23 7.71
CA TRP A 119 -3.54 -3.81 8.91
C TRP A 119 -3.93 -2.76 9.94
N LEU A 120 -3.01 -1.83 10.26
CA LEU A 120 -3.28 -0.75 11.20
C LEU A 120 -4.45 0.11 10.74
N ALA A 121 -4.49 0.48 9.46
CA ALA A 121 -5.58 1.27 8.89
C ALA A 121 -6.92 0.52 8.91
N ALA A 122 -6.93 -0.78 8.58
CA ALA A 122 -8.14 -1.58 8.55
C ALA A 122 -8.72 -1.80 9.95
N ILE A 123 -7.89 -2.18 10.92
CA ILE A 123 -8.31 -2.41 12.31
C ILE A 123 -8.78 -1.10 12.96
N ALA A 124 -8.01 -0.02 12.84
CA ALA A 124 -8.37 1.26 13.43
C ALA A 124 -9.62 1.85 12.77
N GLY A 125 -9.72 1.80 11.45
CA GLY A 125 -10.92 2.26 10.72
C GLY A 125 -12.17 1.50 11.14
N ASN A 126 -12.11 0.16 11.18
CA ASN A 126 -13.25 -0.64 11.63
C ASN A 126 -13.61 -0.35 13.10
N SER A 127 -12.61 -0.18 13.98
CA SER A 127 -12.86 0.15 15.39
C SER A 127 -13.51 1.52 15.59
N LEU A 128 -13.21 2.48 14.72
CA LEU A 128 -13.75 3.85 14.80
C LEU A 128 -15.17 3.96 14.23
N PHE A 129 -15.50 3.18 13.19
CA PHE A 129 -16.70 3.44 12.38
C PHE A 129 -17.70 2.29 12.36
N ILE A 130 -17.31 1.07 12.73
CA ILE A 130 -18.12 -0.14 12.56
C ILE A 130 -18.45 -0.78 13.91
N GLU A 131 -19.75 -0.89 14.19
CA GLU A 131 -20.25 -1.69 15.31
C GLU A 131 -20.51 -3.15 14.86
N PRO A 132 -20.30 -4.16 15.72
CA PRO A 132 -20.41 -5.58 15.35
C PRO A 132 -21.75 -5.99 14.73
N SER A 133 -22.84 -5.32 15.08
CA SER A 133 -24.20 -5.63 14.60
C SER A 133 -24.55 -4.95 13.27
N GLN A 134 -23.69 -4.08 12.73
CA GLN A 134 -24.02 -3.18 11.62
C GLN A 134 -23.30 -3.55 10.32
N ILE A 135 -23.58 -4.75 9.82
CA ILE A 135 -22.99 -5.29 8.58
C ILE A 135 -23.20 -4.36 7.37
N SER A 136 -24.36 -3.71 7.27
CA SER A 136 -24.63 -2.74 6.20
C SER A 136 -23.69 -1.53 6.23
N LYS A 137 -23.34 -1.03 7.42
CA LYS A 137 -22.35 0.06 7.57
C LYS A 137 -20.95 -0.40 7.21
N LEU A 138 -20.59 -1.67 7.51
CA LEU A 138 -19.31 -2.24 7.08
C LEU A 138 -19.17 -2.21 5.55
N PHE A 139 -20.18 -2.67 4.81
CA PHE A 139 -20.15 -2.62 3.35
C PHE A 139 -20.06 -1.19 2.81
N ALA A 140 -20.80 -0.24 3.40
CA ALA A 140 -20.71 1.15 3.01
C ALA A 140 -19.30 1.72 3.25
N PHE A 141 -18.70 1.44 4.42
CA PHE A 141 -17.35 1.88 4.74
C PHE A 141 -16.31 1.27 3.80
N VAL A 142 -16.43 -0.03 3.52
CA VAL A 142 -15.55 -0.73 2.57
C VAL A 142 -15.65 -0.10 1.19
N LEU A 143 -16.85 0.19 0.69
CA LEU A 143 -17.04 0.84 -0.60
C LEU A 143 -16.39 2.23 -0.64
N ILE A 144 -16.67 3.07 0.37
CA ILE A 144 -16.11 4.42 0.48
C ILE A 144 -14.58 4.36 0.54
N TYR A 145 -14.03 3.53 1.42
CA TYR A 145 -12.58 3.40 1.57
C TYR A 145 -11.97 2.89 0.27
N SER A 146 -12.53 1.86 -0.37
CA SER A 146 -11.99 1.30 -1.61
C SER A 146 -11.92 2.34 -2.73
N LEU A 147 -12.95 3.16 -2.89
CA LEU A 147 -12.96 4.25 -3.89
C LEU A 147 -11.90 5.32 -3.59
N VAL A 148 -11.81 5.76 -2.33
CA VAL A 148 -10.82 6.76 -1.90
C VAL A 148 -9.39 6.21 -2.01
N CYS A 149 -9.18 4.96 -1.60
CA CYS A 149 -7.90 4.27 -1.70
C CYS A 149 -7.48 4.16 -3.16
N PHE A 150 -8.34 3.66 -4.04
CA PHE A 150 -8.06 3.58 -5.47
C PHE A 150 -7.67 4.95 -6.05
N ALA A 151 -8.43 6.00 -5.73
CA ALA A 151 -8.11 7.37 -6.17
C ALA A 151 -6.73 7.83 -5.65
N CYS A 152 -6.41 7.58 -4.37
CA CYS A 152 -5.11 7.92 -3.79
C CYS A 152 -3.95 7.16 -4.44
N LEU A 153 -4.10 5.86 -4.63
CA LEU A 153 -3.09 5.03 -5.29
C LEU A 153 -2.88 5.48 -6.75
N LEU A 154 -3.96 5.83 -7.46
CA LEU A 154 -3.88 6.37 -8.81
C LEU A 154 -3.16 7.74 -8.82
N MET A 155 -3.44 8.61 -7.86
CA MET A 155 -2.72 9.88 -7.69
C MET A 155 -1.21 9.67 -7.50
N TRP A 156 -0.80 8.67 -6.72
CA TRP A 156 0.62 8.33 -6.58
C TRP A 156 1.26 7.87 -7.90
N ALA A 157 0.55 7.09 -8.71
CA ALA A 157 1.04 6.70 -10.04
C ALA A 157 1.12 7.87 -11.02
N VAL A 158 0.11 8.75 -11.00
CA VAL A 158 0.09 9.98 -11.81
C VAL A 158 1.24 10.88 -11.40
N PHE A 159 1.45 11.07 -10.09
CA PHE A 159 2.55 11.86 -9.56
C PHE A 159 3.90 11.31 -10.02
N GLY A 160 4.09 9.98 -9.95
CA GLY A 160 5.29 9.34 -10.49
C GLY A 160 5.51 9.62 -11.98
N LYS A 161 4.46 9.46 -12.80
CA LYS A 161 4.54 9.75 -14.24
C LYS A 161 4.90 11.22 -14.51
N GLN A 162 4.28 12.16 -13.80
CA GLN A 162 4.54 13.59 -13.96
C GLN A 162 5.97 13.96 -13.55
N VAL A 163 6.49 13.39 -12.46
CA VAL A 163 7.89 13.59 -12.06
C VAL A 163 8.82 13.08 -13.15
N SER A 164 8.58 11.89 -13.69
CA SER A 164 9.41 11.35 -14.79
C SER A 164 9.30 12.15 -16.08
N SER A 165 8.16 12.77 -16.40
CA SER A 165 8.02 13.56 -17.64
C SER A 165 8.72 14.91 -17.60
N HIS A 166 8.94 15.47 -16.40
CA HIS A 166 9.67 16.73 -16.22
C HIS A 166 11.18 16.52 -16.02
N ILE A 167 11.60 15.27 -15.81
CA ILE A 167 13.01 14.89 -15.67
C ILE A 167 13.51 14.39 -17.02
N SER A 168 14.37 15.17 -17.68
CA SER A 168 15.01 14.80 -18.95
C SER A 168 16.25 13.91 -18.78
N ASN A 169 16.83 13.85 -17.58
CA ASN A 169 18.06 13.11 -17.30
C ASN A 169 17.77 11.85 -16.46
N ASN A 170 18.06 10.67 -17.03
CA ASN A 170 17.85 9.36 -16.39
C ASN A 170 18.60 9.21 -15.04
N GLN A 171 19.63 10.02 -14.76
CA GLN A 171 20.31 10.01 -13.47
C GLN A 171 19.42 10.47 -12.31
N TYR A 172 18.51 11.41 -12.50
CA TYR A 172 17.62 11.86 -11.41
C TYR A 172 16.54 10.81 -11.11
N VAL A 173 16.01 10.12 -12.13
CA VAL A 173 15.12 8.97 -11.94
C VAL A 173 15.80 7.87 -11.12
N HIS A 174 17.09 7.63 -11.37
CA HIS A 174 17.90 6.69 -10.58
C HIS A 174 18.01 7.09 -9.11
N TRP A 175 18.31 8.37 -8.82
CA TRP A 175 18.38 8.87 -7.45
C TRP A 175 17.03 8.79 -6.73
N LEU A 176 15.93 9.07 -7.42
CA LEU A 176 14.58 8.94 -6.86
C LEU A 176 14.23 7.48 -6.54
N ASN A 177 14.54 6.53 -7.44
CA ASN A 177 14.33 5.10 -7.18
C ASN A 177 15.17 4.62 -5.97
N LYS A 178 16.43 5.06 -5.86
CA LYS A 178 17.28 4.79 -4.69
C LYS A 178 16.74 5.40 -3.40
N GLY A 179 16.27 6.65 -3.45
CA GLY A 179 15.63 7.32 -2.32
C GLY A 179 14.40 6.56 -1.84
N ALA A 180 13.52 6.15 -2.77
CA ALA A 180 12.36 5.32 -2.45
C ALA A 180 12.75 3.98 -1.82
N ALA A 181 13.79 3.31 -2.34
CA ALA A 181 14.31 2.08 -1.76
C ALA A 181 14.80 2.27 -0.31
N VAL A 182 15.58 3.32 -0.06
CA VAL A 182 16.09 3.65 1.29
C VAL A 182 14.94 3.90 2.25
N VAL A 183 13.92 4.66 1.84
CA VAL A 183 12.73 4.91 2.68
C VAL A 183 11.97 3.62 2.97
N ILE A 184 11.78 2.74 1.99
CA ILE A 184 11.12 1.44 2.20
C ILE A 184 11.90 0.59 3.21
N VAL A 185 13.22 0.50 3.07
CA VAL A 185 14.08 -0.26 3.99
C VAL A 185 14.01 0.33 5.40
N ALA A 186 14.13 1.65 5.54
CA ALA A 186 14.04 2.33 6.83
C ALA A 186 12.69 2.05 7.52
N MET A 187 11.58 2.13 6.77
CA MET A 187 10.25 1.81 7.29
C MET A 187 10.15 0.35 7.75
N CYS A 188 10.70 -0.60 6.98
CA CYS A 188 10.70 -2.01 7.38
C CYS A 188 11.52 -2.24 8.65
N ILE A 189 12.67 -1.60 8.79
CA ILE A 189 13.52 -1.70 9.99
C ILE A 189 12.77 -1.16 11.21
N ILE A 190 12.14 0.01 11.10
CA ILE A 190 11.37 0.61 12.20
C ILE A 190 10.25 -0.34 12.65
N VAL A 191 9.45 -0.84 11.71
CA VAL A 191 8.34 -1.77 12.02
C VAL A 191 8.87 -3.07 12.66
N LEU A 192 10.01 -3.60 12.20
CA LEU A 192 10.59 -4.82 12.78
C LEU A 192 11.15 -4.59 14.19
N ILE A 193 11.67 -3.39 14.49
CA ILE A 193 12.11 -3.02 15.85
C ILE A 193 10.88 -2.94 16.77
N ASP A 194 9.84 -2.21 16.35
CA ASP A 194 8.59 -2.07 17.10
C ASP A 194 7.89 -3.41 17.36
N LEU A 195 8.20 -4.44 16.56
CA LEU A 195 7.65 -5.79 16.71
C LEU A 195 8.32 -6.59 17.84
N VAL A 196 9.54 -6.22 18.25
CA VAL A 196 10.36 -6.93 19.25
C VAL A 196 10.44 -6.19 20.59
N THR A 197 10.20 -4.87 20.59
CA THR A 197 10.14 -4.02 21.79
C THR A 197 8.75 -3.97 22.39
#